data_AF-A0A382WBB9-F1
#
_entry.id   AF-A0A382WBB9-F1
#
_cell.length_a   1.000
_cell.length_b   1.000
_cell.length_c   1.000
_cell.angle_alpha   90.00
_cell.angle_beta   90.00
_cell.angle_gamma   90.00
#
_symmetry.space_group_name_H-M   'P 1'
#
loop_
_entity.id
_entity.type
_entity.pdbx_description
1 polymer ?
#
loop_
_entity_poly.entity_id
_entity_poly.type
_entity_poly.pdbx_seq_one_letter_code
_entity_poly.pdbx_strand_id
1 'polypeptide(L)'
;VLTDKDAGRLRAYLLKGGFLIFNDFEGRQWDNFEAQMNRVLPGAHWIRMDEAHPIFDLFFRIENIDLPHPSYHHLRGRVPEYFGLFEDNDPSRRLMAIANYNTNLAEYWQLGGIGYFPMEPMTIGFELGVNYMVYGMTH
;
A
#
# COMPACT_ATOMS: atom_id res chain seq x y z
N VAL A 1 8.49 -14.70 8.43
CA VAL A 1 7.28 -15.54 8.49
C VAL A 1 6.61 -15.28 9.84
N LEU A 2 5.30 -15.05 9.88
CA LEU A 2 4.55 -14.77 11.12
C LEU A 2 4.40 -16.04 11.97
N THR A 3 4.34 -15.92 13.29
CA THR A 3 3.82 -17.02 14.12
C THR A 3 2.28 -17.01 14.09
N ASP A 4 1.62 -18.10 14.48
CA ASP A 4 0.15 -18.12 14.57
C ASP A 4 -0.39 -17.08 15.57
N LYS A 5 0.38 -16.82 16.63
CA LYS A 5 0.07 -15.78 17.61
C LYS A 5 0.13 -14.39 16.99
N ASP A 6 1.12 -14.11 16.15
CA ASP A 6 1.25 -12.82 15.47
C ASP A 6 0.16 -12.65 14.41
N ALA A 7 -0.13 -13.70 13.64
CA ALA A 7 -1.23 -13.71 12.68
C ALA A 7 -2.57 -13.44 13.36
N GLY A 8 -2.85 -14.09 14.49
CA GLY A 8 -4.07 -13.87 15.27
C GLY A 8 -4.18 -12.45 15.84
N ARG A 9 -3.06 -11.84 16.24
CA ARG A 9 -3.04 -10.44 16.71
C ARG A 9 -3.30 -9.46 15.58
N LEU A 10 -2.67 -9.66 14.42
CA LEU A 10 -2.87 -8.80 13.26
C LEU A 10 -4.31 -8.89 12.74
N ARG A 11 -4.87 -10.11 12.74
CA ARG A 11 -6.29 -10.34 12.44
C ARG A 11 -7.19 -9.54 13.38
N ALA A 12 -6.94 -9.62 14.68
CA ALA A 12 -7.71 -8.90 15.68
C ALA A 12 -7.58 -7.38 15.53
N TYR A 13 -6.42 -6.86 15.13
CA TYR A 13 -6.23 -5.43 14.85
C TYR A 13 -7.10 -4.98 13.65
N LEU A 14 -6.99 -5.68 12.53
CA LEU A 14 -7.74 -5.36 11.30
C LEU A 14 -9.26 -5.43 11.52
N LEU A 15 -9.74 -6.48 12.18
CA LEU A 15 -11.17 -6.66 12.49
C LEU A 15 -11.73 -5.65 13.52
N LYS A 16 -10.87 -4.94 14.25
CA LYS A 16 -11.27 -3.90 15.21
C LYS A 16 -11.24 -2.48 14.63
N GLY A 17 -11.06 -2.35 13.32
CA GLY A 17 -10.97 -1.04 12.68
C GLY A 17 -9.53 -0.62 12.34
N GLY A 18 -8.53 -1.46 12.58
CA GLY A 18 -7.17 -1.16 12.16
C GLY A 18 -7.01 -1.00 10.65
N PHE A 19 -6.03 -0.20 10.24
CA PHE A 19 -5.64 0.02 8.84
C PHE A 19 -4.16 -0.27 8.67
N LEU A 20 -3.78 -1.00 7.61
CA LEU A 20 -2.38 -1.37 7.33
C LEU A 20 -1.92 -0.86 5.98
N ILE A 21 -0.68 -0.41 5.94
CA ILE A 21 0.04 -0.04 4.72
C ILE A 21 1.19 -1.02 4.57
N PHE A 22 1.18 -1.80 3.51
CA PHE A 22 2.32 -2.61 3.08
C PHE A 22 3.05 -1.87 1.97
N ASN A 23 4.38 -1.75 2.11
CA ASN A 23 5.24 -0.97 1.22
C ASN A 23 6.61 -1.64 1.15
N ASP A 24 7.40 -1.30 0.13
CA ASP A 24 8.78 -1.77 -0.08
C ASP A 24 8.83 -3.28 -0.31
N PHE A 25 8.08 -3.71 -1.34
CA PHE A 25 8.16 -5.07 -1.82
C PHE A 25 7.79 -5.24 -3.30
N GLU A 26 8.41 -6.23 -3.95
CA GLU A 26 8.35 -6.41 -5.40
C GLU A 26 8.63 -7.85 -5.85
N GLY A 27 8.16 -8.17 -7.06
CA GLY A 27 8.35 -9.49 -7.68
C GLY A 27 7.89 -10.66 -6.80
N ARG A 28 8.78 -11.64 -6.63
CA ARG A 28 8.49 -12.90 -5.90
C ARG A 28 8.18 -12.71 -4.42
N GLN A 29 8.37 -11.51 -3.88
CA GLN A 29 8.00 -11.20 -2.50
C GLN A 29 6.48 -11.23 -2.30
N TRP A 30 5.69 -11.04 -3.37
CA TRP A 30 4.23 -11.17 -3.36
C TRP A 30 3.78 -12.53 -2.80
N ASP A 31 4.39 -13.62 -3.26
CA ASP A 31 4.01 -14.99 -2.87
C ASP A 31 4.08 -15.18 -1.34
N ASN A 32 5.14 -14.67 -0.72
CA ASN A 32 5.28 -14.73 0.74
C ASN A 32 4.31 -13.79 1.43
N PHE A 33 4.15 -12.56 0.92
CA PHE A 33 3.21 -11.58 1.46
C PHE A 33 1.78 -12.14 1.50
N GLU A 34 1.30 -12.65 0.37
CA GLU A 34 -0.03 -13.23 0.23
C GLU A 34 -0.19 -14.46 1.14
N ALA A 35 0.81 -15.36 1.19
CA ALA A 35 0.78 -16.52 2.06
C ALA A 35 0.71 -16.14 3.56
N GLN A 36 1.41 -15.08 3.99
CA GLN A 36 1.30 -14.60 5.36
C GLN A 36 -0.06 -13.95 5.63
N MET A 37 -0.57 -13.16 4.69
CA MET A 37 -1.87 -12.50 4.85
C MET A 37 -3.05 -13.48 4.83
N ASN A 38 -2.96 -14.59 4.08
CA ASN A 38 -3.94 -15.66 4.15
C ASN A 38 -3.95 -16.39 5.51
N ARG A 39 -2.84 -16.38 6.26
CA ARG A 39 -2.83 -16.86 7.65
C ARG A 39 -3.49 -15.86 8.62
N VAL A 40 -3.42 -14.55 8.29
CA VAL A 40 -4.02 -13.47 9.08
C VAL A 40 -5.54 -13.44 8.85
N LEU A 41 -5.97 -13.41 7.59
CA LEU A 41 -7.37 -13.43 7.18
C LEU A 41 -7.56 -14.54 6.14
N PRO A 42 -7.93 -15.77 6.58
CA PRO A 42 -8.16 -16.88 5.66
C PRO A 42 -9.23 -16.57 4.62
N GLY A 43 -8.90 -16.75 3.35
CA GLY A 43 -9.79 -16.40 2.23
C GLY A 43 -9.82 -14.91 1.86
N ALA A 44 -8.87 -14.11 2.37
CA ALA A 44 -8.64 -12.74 1.93
C ALA A 44 -8.29 -12.69 0.43
N HIS A 45 -8.88 -11.75 -0.29
CA HIS A 45 -8.59 -11.48 -1.69
C HIS A 45 -8.05 -10.06 -1.85
N TRP A 46 -6.85 -9.95 -2.45
CA TRP A 46 -6.24 -8.67 -2.81
C TRP A 46 -6.79 -8.22 -4.15
N ILE A 47 -7.48 -7.09 -4.15
CA ILE A 47 -8.18 -6.56 -5.33
C ILE A 47 -7.35 -5.40 -5.88
N ARG A 48 -6.99 -5.47 -7.16
CA ARG A 48 -6.28 -4.37 -7.83
C ARG A 48 -7.13 -3.11 -7.78
N MET A 49 -6.53 -2.01 -7.36
CA MET A 49 -7.16 -0.70 -7.28
C MET A 49 -6.74 0.14 -8.49
N ASP A 50 -7.62 1.05 -8.89
CA ASP A 50 -7.33 2.11 -9.85
C ASP A 50 -7.49 3.48 -9.18
N GLU A 51 -7.19 4.53 -9.93
CA GLU A 51 -7.24 5.94 -9.49
C GLU A 51 -8.63 6.38 -9.03
N ALA A 52 -9.70 5.63 -9.37
CA ALA A 52 -11.06 5.97 -8.98
C ALA A 52 -11.33 5.65 -7.50
N HIS A 53 -10.47 4.87 -6.83
CA HIS A 53 -10.69 4.57 -5.42
C HIS A 53 -10.53 5.84 -4.54
N PRO A 54 -11.46 6.13 -3.61
CA PRO A 54 -11.46 7.38 -2.83
C PRO A 54 -10.18 7.66 -2.02
N ILE A 55 -9.38 6.63 -1.72
CA ILE A 55 -8.10 6.81 -1.02
C ILE A 55 -7.10 7.65 -1.83
N PHE A 56 -7.22 7.69 -3.16
CA PHE A 56 -6.35 8.49 -4.04
C PHE A 56 -6.87 9.93 -4.24
N ASP A 57 -8.02 10.27 -3.66
CA ASP A 57 -8.64 11.61 -3.70
C ASP A 57 -9.23 11.99 -2.33
N LEU A 58 -8.54 11.63 -1.24
CA LEU A 58 -9.07 11.83 0.12
C LEU A 58 -8.68 13.19 0.70
N PHE A 59 -7.39 13.51 0.71
CA PHE A 59 -6.87 14.80 1.15
C PHE A 59 -6.18 15.51 -0.01
N PHE A 60 -5.30 14.79 -0.69
CA PHE A 60 -4.75 15.16 -1.99
C PHE A 60 -5.40 14.33 -3.08
N ARG A 61 -5.62 14.96 -4.23
CA ARG A 61 -5.99 14.30 -5.47
C ARG A 61 -4.74 13.86 -6.20
N ILE A 62 -4.63 12.56 -6.46
CA ILE A 62 -3.49 11.99 -7.17
C ILE A 62 -3.95 11.61 -8.58
N GLU A 63 -3.42 12.32 -9.57
CA GLU A 63 -3.84 12.16 -10.97
C GLU A 63 -3.13 11.02 -11.69
N ASN A 64 -2.01 10.53 -11.16
CA ASN A 64 -1.23 9.46 -11.75
C ASN A 64 -0.60 8.60 -10.65
N ILE A 65 -1.23 7.47 -10.34
CA ILE A 65 -0.69 6.55 -9.33
C ILE A 65 0.36 5.59 -9.92
N ASP A 66 0.36 5.42 -11.25
CA ASP A 66 1.18 4.43 -11.96
C ASP A 66 2.49 5.03 -12.52
N LEU A 67 3.02 6.09 -11.90
CA LEU A 67 4.27 6.70 -12.32
C LEU A 67 5.46 5.74 -12.05
N PRO A 68 6.22 5.33 -13.08
CA PRO A 68 7.29 4.35 -12.91
C PRO A 68 8.46 4.92 -12.11
N HIS A 69 9.12 4.03 -11.36
CA HIS A 69 10.35 4.38 -10.65
C HIS A 69 11.47 4.79 -11.61
N PRO A 70 12.41 5.66 -11.20
CA PRO A 70 13.56 6.00 -12.04
C PRO A 70 14.35 4.76 -12.48
N SER A 71 14.84 4.71 -13.72
CA SER A 71 15.56 3.52 -14.22
C SER A 71 16.87 3.24 -13.48
N TYR A 72 17.48 4.26 -12.88
CA TYR A 72 18.68 4.15 -12.03
C TYR A 72 18.37 3.65 -10.61
N HIS A 73 17.11 3.48 -10.27
CA HIS A 73 16.64 3.00 -8.98
C HIS A 73 16.73 1.46 -8.88
N HIS A 74 16.70 0.89 -7.66
CA HIS A 74 16.72 -0.57 -7.48
C HIS A 74 15.48 -1.25 -8.08
N LEU A 75 14.37 -0.52 -8.19
CA LEU A 75 13.14 -0.96 -8.87
C LEU A 75 13.21 -0.85 -10.40
N ARG A 76 14.26 -0.26 -10.98
CA ARG A 76 14.60 -0.29 -12.42
C ARG A 76 13.43 -0.01 -13.38
N GLY A 77 12.63 1.03 -13.13
CA GLY A 77 11.52 1.36 -14.03
C GLY A 77 10.23 0.58 -13.79
N ARG A 78 10.13 -0.22 -12.71
CA ARG A 78 8.87 -0.86 -12.35
C ARG A 78 7.78 0.19 -12.11
N VAL A 79 6.59 -0.15 -12.60
CA VAL A 79 5.37 0.61 -12.41
C VAL A 79 4.73 0.15 -11.09
N PRO A 80 4.36 1.08 -10.19
CA PRO A 80 3.62 0.76 -8.97
C PRO A 80 2.32 0.00 -9.27
N GLU A 81 1.92 -0.87 -8.36
CA GLU A 81 0.61 -1.52 -8.41
C GLU A 81 0.00 -1.49 -7.01
N TYR A 82 -1.27 -1.08 -6.92
CA TYR A 82 -1.96 -0.92 -5.65
C TYR A 82 -3.03 -1.99 -5.51
N PHE A 83 -3.01 -2.69 -4.38
CA PHE A 83 -3.99 -3.71 -4.07
C PHE A 83 -4.65 -3.43 -2.73
N GLY A 84 -5.98 -3.48 -2.73
CA GLY A 84 -6.78 -3.31 -1.53
C GLY A 84 -7.25 -4.64 -0.98
N LEU A 85 -7.19 -4.77 0.34
CA LEU A 85 -7.90 -5.80 1.07
C LEU A 85 -9.11 -5.17 1.75
N PHE A 86 -10.30 -5.54 1.28
CA PHE A 86 -11.55 -4.97 1.73
C PHE A 86 -12.28 -5.89 2.70
N GLU A 87 -13.09 -5.31 3.59
CA GLU A 87 -13.98 -6.10 4.44
C GLU A 87 -14.87 -7.02 3.61
N ASP A 88 -14.96 -8.28 4.03
CA ASP A 88 -15.72 -9.32 3.33
C ASP A 88 -15.36 -9.49 1.84
N ASN A 89 -14.15 -9.07 1.44
CA ASN A 89 -13.68 -9.05 0.06
C ASN A 89 -14.57 -8.23 -0.89
N ASP A 90 -15.27 -7.22 -0.36
CA ASP A 90 -16.19 -6.35 -1.11
C ASP A 90 -15.59 -4.94 -1.29
N PRO A 91 -15.20 -4.52 -2.51
CA PRO A 91 -14.64 -3.19 -2.78
C PRO A 91 -15.54 -2.01 -2.39
N SER A 92 -16.84 -2.22 -2.19
CA SER A 92 -17.75 -1.18 -1.70
C SER A 92 -17.67 -0.94 -0.20
N ARG A 93 -16.95 -1.81 0.53
CA ARG A 93 -16.80 -1.75 1.98
C ARG A 93 -15.45 -1.13 2.39
N ARG A 94 -15.21 -1.06 3.69
CA ARG A 94 -14.00 -0.46 4.26
C ARG A 94 -12.75 -1.17 3.75
N LEU A 95 -11.76 -0.37 3.32
CA LEU A 95 -10.43 -0.84 2.99
C LEU A 95 -9.66 -1.11 4.28
N MET A 96 -9.33 -2.36 4.55
CA MET A 96 -8.64 -2.77 5.78
C MET A 96 -7.12 -2.65 5.65
N ALA A 97 -6.59 -2.89 4.45
CA ALA A 97 -5.18 -2.77 4.17
C ALA A 97 -4.93 -2.41 2.71
N ILE A 98 -3.85 -1.69 2.45
CA ILE A 98 -3.34 -1.40 1.12
C ILE A 98 -1.93 -1.97 0.95
N ALA A 99 -1.71 -2.62 -0.19
CA ALA A 99 -0.43 -3.14 -0.62
C ALA A 99 0.09 -2.29 -1.78
N ASN A 100 1.17 -1.57 -1.53
CA ASN A 100 1.91 -0.79 -2.52
C ASN A 100 3.00 -1.71 -3.09
N TYR A 101 2.66 -2.45 -4.14
CA TYR A 101 3.53 -3.43 -4.77
C TYR A 101 4.36 -2.78 -5.89
N ASN A 102 5.56 -3.31 -6.13
CA ASN A 102 6.50 -2.78 -7.13
C ASN A 102 6.91 -1.32 -6.89
N THR A 103 6.80 -0.86 -5.63
CA THR A 103 7.09 0.52 -5.24
C THR A 103 7.63 0.59 -3.81
N ASN A 104 8.43 1.62 -3.55
CA ASN A 104 8.87 1.97 -2.20
C ASN A 104 8.55 3.44 -1.93
N LEU A 105 7.31 3.70 -1.51
CA LEU A 105 6.83 5.05 -1.20
C LEU A 105 7.60 5.69 -0.04
N ALA A 106 7.95 4.88 0.97
CA ALA A 106 8.67 5.35 2.14
C ALA A 106 10.06 5.92 1.81
N GLU A 107 10.69 5.47 0.73
CA GLU A 107 12.00 5.99 0.31
C GLU A 107 11.91 7.45 -0.14
N TYR A 108 10.80 7.87 -0.74
CA TYR A 108 10.55 9.28 -1.06
C TYR A 108 10.50 10.15 0.21
N TRP A 109 10.00 9.60 1.32
CA TRP A 109 9.96 10.32 2.61
C TRP A 109 11.33 10.35 3.28
N GLN A 110 12.07 9.25 3.21
CA GLN A 110 13.40 9.11 3.81
C GLN A 110 14.44 10.00 3.13
N LEU A 111 14.40 10.07 1.80
CA LEU A 111 15.37 10.81 0.98
C LEU A 111 14.86 12.18 0.54
N GLY A 112 13.71 12.60 1.08
CA GLY A 112 13.10 13.88 0.78
C GLY A 112 14.04 15.05 1.10
N GLY A 113 14.25 15.93 0.11
CA GLY A 113 15.12 17.10 0.24
C GLY A 113 16.61 16.86 -0.02
N ILE A 114 17.03 15.62 -0.28
CA ILE A 114 18.43 15.28 -0.64
C ILE A 114 18.67 15.42 -2.15
N GLY A 115 17.60 15.50 -2.97
CA GLY A 115 17.69 15.63 -4.43
C GLY A 115 18.00 14.33 -5.17
N TYR A 116 17.81 13.17 -4.52
CA TYR A 116 18.08 11.86 -5.09
C TYR A 116 16.99 11.39 -6.08
N PHE A 117 15.73 11.74 -5.81
CA PHE A 117 14.58 11.42 -6.65
C PHE A 117 14.08 12.64 -7.42
N PRO A 118 13.46 12.44 -8.61
CA PRO A 118 12.76 13.51 -9.28
C PRO A 118 11.61 14.04 -8.40
N MET A 119 11.30 15.34 -8.53
CA MET A 119 10.34 16.01 -7.65
C MET A 119 8.92 15.43 -7.75
N GLU A 120 8.47 15.08 -8.95
CA GLU A 120 7.12 14.57 -9.19
C GLU A 120 6.82 13.23 -8.46
N PRO A 121 7.58 12.13 -8.67
CA PRO A 121 7.36 10.88 -7.92
C PRO A 121 7.55 11.06 -6.42
N MET A 122 8.44 11.97 -6.00
CA MET A 122 8.61 12.30 -4.59
C MET A 122 7.34 12.95 -4.02
N THR A 123 6.79 13.97 -4.67
CA THR A 123 5.55 14.65 -4.26
C THR A 123 4.39 13.65 -4.18
N ILE A 124 4.18 12.83 -5.20
CA ILE A 124 3.14 11.79 -5.21
C ILE A 124 3.33 10.83 -4.02
N GLY A 125 4.57 10.43 -3.73
CA GLY A 125 4.89 9.61 -2.57
C GLY A 125 4.45 10.24 -1.25
N PHE A 126 4.69 11.54 -1.05
CA PHE A 126 4.22 12.28 0.14
C PHE A 126 2.70 12.39 0.20
N GLU A 127 2.06 12.72 -0.92
CA GLU A 127 0.61 12.86 -1.02
C GLU A 127 -0.12 11.55 -0.71
N LEU A 128 0.36 10.43 -1.27
CA LEU A 128 -0.13 9.08 -0.92
C LEU A 128 0.01 8.80 0.57
N GLY A 129 1.16 9.12 1.16
CA GLY A 129 1.40 8.96 2.60
C GLY A 129 0.39 9.72 3.45
N VAL A 130 0.12 10.98 3.09
CA VAL A 130 -0.88 11.80 3.79
C VAL A 130 -2.28 11.22 3.63
N ASN A 131 -2.69 10.85 2.42
CA ASN A 131 -3.98 10.21 2.18
C ASN A 131 -4.15 8.94 3.02
N TYR A 132 -3.14 8.07 3.07
CA TYR A 132 -3.20 6.83 3.85
C TYR A 132 -3.33 7.08 5.35
N MET A 133 -2.60 8.08 5.88
CA MET A 133 -2.72 8.47 7.29
C MET A 133 -4.10 9.03 7.59
N VAL A 134 -4.62 9.92 6.74
CA VAL A 134 -5.97 10.49 6.91
C VAL A 134 -7.01 9.38 6.85
N TYR A 135 -6.90 8.44 5.91
CA TYR A 135 -7.81 7.30 5.78
C TYR A 135 -7.84 6.47 7.06
N GLY A 136 -6.67 6.02 7.53
CA GLY A 136 -6.55 5.18 8.73
C GLY A 136 -6.98 5.84 10.04
N MET A 137 -7.18 7.16 10.05
CA MET A 137 -7.70 7.91 11.21
C MET A 137 -9.20 8.23 11.11
N THR A 138 -9.81 8.06 9.93
CA THR A 138 -11.18 8.54 9.66
C THR A 138 -12.18 7.46 9.26
N HIS A 139 -11.71 6.24 8.95
CA HIS A 139 -12.53 5.10 8.50
C HIS A 139 -12.21 3.84 9.32
#